data_AF-A0A9W6BNW6-F1
#
_entry.id   AF-A0A9W6BNW6-F1
#
_cell.length_a   1.000
_cell.length_b   1.000
_cell.length_c   1.000
_cell.angle_alpha   90.00
_cell.angle_beta   90.00
_cell.angle_gamma   90.00
#
_symmetry.space_group_name_H-M   'P 1'
#
loop_
_entity.id
_entity.type
_entity.pdbx_description
1 polymer ?
#
loop_
_entity_poly.entity_id
_entity_poly.type
_entity_poly.pdbx_seq_one_letter_code
_entity_poly.pdbx_strand_id
1 'polypeptide(L)'
;MSRYNDGNNQQPFQPYHGNDPATQGWTYTGHNSNSRVAFYENPQGVKMDYYYTTGTTKTSMDHPSRGSTQLFRRDLSEGEHNAVLNNPRVHTGKGYYTKK
;
A
#
# COMPACT_ATOMS: atom_id res chain seq x y z
N MET A 1 17.17 -2.07 17.60
CA MET A 1 17.33 -2.68 16.26
C MET A 1 16.04 -2.45 15.50
N SER A 2 16.11 -1.86 14.29
CA SER A 2 14.94 -1.74 13.41
C SER A 2 14.39 -3.13 13.13
N ARG A 3 13.07 -3.31 13.18
CA ARG A 3 12.43 -4.60 12.87
C ARG A 3 12.43 -4.88 11.36
N TYR A 4 12.72 -3.87 10.55
CA TYR A 4 12.57 -3.90 9.12
C TYR A 4 13.90 -3.63 8.41
N ASN A 5 13.98 -3.99 7.12
CA ASN A 5 15.19 -3.81 6.31
C ASN A 5 15.31 -2.37 5.76
N ASP A 6 14.26 -1.56 5.84
CA ASP A 6 14.23 -0.14 5.47
C ASP A 6 14.73 0.14 4.03
N GLY A 7 14.71 -0.87 3.16
CA GLY A 7 15.22 -0.78 1.79
C GLY A 7 16.74 -0.83 1.66
N ASN A 8 17.46 -1.30 2.68
CA ASN A 8 18.90 -1.48 2.63
C ASN A 8 19.29 -2.41 1.46
N ASN A 9 20.35 -2.03 0.72
CA ASN A 9 20.81 -2.66 -0.52
C ASN A 9 19.82 -2.61 -1.70
N GLN A 10 18.94 -1.61 -1.76
CA GLN A 10 18.02 -1.40 -2.88
C GLN A 10 18.21 0.00 -3.50
N GLN A 11 17.86 0.14 -4.78
CA GLN A 11 17.88 1.44 -5.46
C GLN A 11 16.73 2.31 -4.93
N PRO A 12 16.95 3.60 -4.66
CA PRO A 12 15.89 4.49 -4.18
C PRO A 12 14.75 4.54 -5.19
N PHE A 13 13.53 4.67 -4.68
CA PHE A 13 12.33 4.83 -5.50
C PHE A 13 11.72 6.21 -5.29
N GLN A 14 10.92 6.63 -6.26
CA GLN A 14 10.07 7.82 -6.15
C GLN A 14 8.61 7.37 -6.02
N PRO A 15 7.83 7.92 -5.07
CA PRO A 15 6.42 7.61 -4.95
C PRO A 15 5.64 7.97 -6.21
N TYR A 16 4.62 7.18 -6.54
CA TYR A 16 3.73 7.45 -7.67
C TYR A 16 2.90 8.72 -7.39
N HIS A 17 2.93 9.68 -8.31
CA HIS A 17 2.34 11.02 -8.13
C HIS A 17 2.77 11.75 -6.86
N GLY A 18 3.97 11.48 -6.34
CA GLY A 18 4.48 12.13 -5.11
C GLY A 18 3.77 11.72 -3.82
N ASN A 19 2.88 10.74 -3.85
CA ASN A 19 2.15 10.30 -2.66
C ASN A 19 2.96 9.29 -1.86
N ASP A 20 3.75 9.78 -0.91
CA ASP A 20 4.44 8.94 0.06
C ASP A 20 3.51 8.59 1.25
N PRO A 21 3.13 7.31 1.43
CA PRO A 21 2.38 6.85 2.60
C PRO A 21 3.01 7.26 3.94
N ALA A 22 4.34 7.40 4.01
CA ALA A 22 5.03 7.77 5.24
C ALA A 22 4.63 9.15 5.76
N THR A 23 4.24 10.07 4.87
CA THR A 23 3.75 11.40 5.23
C THR A 23 2.37 11.36 5.89
N GLN A 24 1.65 10.23 5.77
CA GLN A 24 0.29 10.04 6.30
C GLN A 24 0.24 9.01 7.44
N GLY A 25 1.35 8.85 8.16
CA GLY A 25 1.40 8.02 9.37
C GLY A 25 1.57 6.53 9.12
N TRP A 26 1.86 6.11 7.90
CA TRP A 26 2.29 4.74 7.63
C TRP A 26 3.78 4.58 7.93
N THR A 27 4.15 3.49 8.59
CA THR A 27 5.56 3.16 8.81
C THR A 27 6.09 2.47 7.57
N TYR A 28 7.06 3.08 6.90
CA TYR A 28 7.80 2.43 5.83
C TYR A 28 8.65 1.28 6.39
N THR A 29 8.62 0.12 5.73
CA THR A 29 9.29 -1.12 6.18
C THR A 29 10.33 -1.63 5.18
N GLY A 30 10.35 -1.08 3.97
CA GLY A 30 11.29 -1.47 2.94
C GLY A 30 10.66 -1.45 1.56
N HIS A 31 11.42 -1.88 0.57
CA HIS A 31 10.92 -2.05 -0.79
C HIS A 31 11.74 -3.11 -1.51
N ASN A 32 11.25 -3.53 -2.67
CA ASN A 32 11.99 -4.34 -3.62
C ASN A 32 12.05 -3.59 -4.96
N SER A 33 13.24 -3.16 -5.36
CA SER A 33 13.44 -2.38 -6.58
C SER A 33 13.18 -3.20 -7.85
N ASN A 34 13.41 -4.52 -7.82
CA ASN A 34 13.15 -5.40 -8.98
C ASN A 34 11.65 -5.53 -9.25
N SER A 35 10.85 -5.66 -8.20
CA SER A 35 9.39 -5.76 -8.31
C SER A 35 8.67 -4.42 -8.31
N ARG A 36 9.42 -3.32 -8.12
CA ARG A 36 8.90 -1.95 -8.08
C ARG A 36 7.80 -1.75 -7.05
N VAL A 37 8.01 -2.28 -5.84
CA VAL A 37 7.03 -2.30 -4.76
C VAL A 37 7.65 -1.83 -3.44
N ALA A 38 6.99 -0.90 -2.77
CA ALA A 38 7.34 -0.44 -1.43
C ALA A 38 6.33 -0.99 -0.40
N PHE A 39 6.81 -1.26 0.80
CA PHE A 39 6.08 -1.93 1.86
C PHE A 39 5.88 -0.99 3.04
N TYR A 40 4.65 -0.93 3.54
CA TYR A 40 4.30 -0.08 4.67
C TYR A 40 3.40 -0.83 5.66
N GLU A 41 3.40 -0.38 6.90
CA GLU A 41 2.53 -0.87 7.95
C GLU A 41 1.94 0.29 8.74
N ASN A 42 0.63 0.26 9.02
CA ASN A 42 -0.02 1.28 9.84
C ASN A 42 -0.14 0.84 11.32
N PRO A 43 -0.46 1.74 12.26
CA PRO A 43 -0.60 1.40 13.69
C PRO A 43 -1.71 0.37 14.00
N GLN A 44 -2.62 0.12 13.07
CA GLN A 44 -3.69 -0.88 13.20
C GLN A 44 -3.24 -2.28 12.73
N GLY A 45 -1.97 -2.45 12.33
CA GLY A 45 -1.41 -3.71 11.84
C GLY A 45 -1.79 -4.02 10.38
N VAL A 46 -2.31 -3.05 9.64
CA VAL A 46 -2.58 -3.20 8.19
C VAL A 46 -1.27 -3.07 7.43
N LYS A 47 -1.01 -4.03 6.53
CA LYS A 47 0.16 -4.03 5.65
C LYS A 47 -0.22 -3.53 4.26
N MET A 48 0.66 -2.76 3.65
CA MET A 48 0.48 -2.21 2.31
C MET A 48 1.64 -2.61 1.39
N ASP A 49 1.29 -3.10 0.20
CA ASP A 49 2.20 -3.25 -0.93
C ASP A 49 1.84 -2.15 -1.94
N TYR A 50 2.75 -1.19 -2.13
CA TYR A 50 2.56 -0.02 -2.99
C TYR A 50 3.45 -0.11 -4.23
N TYR A 51 2.84 -0.35 -5.38
CA TYR A 51 3.53 -0.47 -6.66
C TYR A 51 3.74 0.92 -7.28
N TYR A 52 4.85 1.56 -6.91
CA TYR A 52 5.14 2.97 -7.16
C TYR A 52 5.35 3.34 -8.64
N THR A 53 5.29 2.39 -9.58
CA THR A 53 5.29 2.68 -11.02
C THR A 53 3.90 2.62 -11.67
N THR A 54 2.91 2.03 -11.00
CA THR A 54 1.56 1.82 -11.57
C THR A 54 0.44 2.38 -10.71
N GLY A 55 0.74 2.93 -9.53
CA GLY A 55 -0.26 3.35 -8.56
C GLY A 55 -1.12 2.20 -8.01
N THR A 56 -0.75 0.95 -8.29
CA THR A 56 -1.46 -0.21 -7.73
C THR A 56 -1.15 -0.30 -6.25
N THR A 57 -2.19 -0.38 -5.44
CA THR A 57 -2.10 -0.47 -3.98
C THR A 57 -2.83 -1.71 -3.52
N LYS A 58 -2.13 -2.55 -2.77
CA LYS A 58 -2.71 -3.70 -2.09
C LYS A 58 -2.61 -3.49 -0.59
N THR A 59 -3.71 -3.71 0.11
CA THR A 59 -3.75 -3.68 1.58
C THR A 59 -4.15 -5.04 2.12
N SER A 60 -3.40 -5.57 3.08
CA SER A 60 -3.67 -6.81 3.80
C SER A 60 -4.04 -6.50 5.25
N MET A 61 -5.18 -6.98 5.72
CA MET A 61 -5.73 -6.64 7.04
C MET A 61 -6.58 -7.78 7.60
N ASP A 62 -6.84 -7.74 8.91
CA ASP A 62 -7.84 -8.60 9.54
C ASP A 62 -9.20 -7.89 9.57
N HIS A 63 -10.20 -8.44 8.87
CA HIS A 63 -11.54 -7.87 8.80
C HIS A 63 -12.43 -8.47 9.89
N PRO A 64 -13.14 -7.65 10.70
CA PRO A 64 -13.90 -8.12 11.88
C PRO A 64 -14.87 -9.28 11.60
N SER A 65 -15.47 -9.34 10.41
CA SER A 65 -16.39 -10.41 10.02
C SER A 65 -15.84 -11.43 9.01
N ARG A 66 -14.74 -11.13 8.32
CA ARG A 66 -14.21 -11.99 7.24
C ARG A 66 -12.85 -12.60 7.58
N GLY A 67 -12.25 -12.20 8.69
CA GLY A 67 -10.87 -12.53 9.04
C GLY A 67 -9.87 -11.90 8.08
N SER A 68 -8.69 -12.51 8.00
CA SER A 68 -7.60 -12.12 7.10
C SER A 68 -8.06 -11.93 5.66
N THR A 69 -7.93 -10.71 5.14
CA THR A 69 -8.35 -10.35 3.79
C THR A 69 -7.36 -9.42 3.10
N GLN A 70 -7.47 -9.31 1.78
CA GLN A 70 -6.66 -8.44 0.94
C GLN A 70 -7.55 -7.68 -0.04
N LEU A 71 -7.25 -6.39 -0.21
CA LEU A 71 -7.93 -5.54 -1.18
C LEU A 71 -6.90 -5.00 -2.17
N PHE A 72 -7.13 -5.26 -3.45
CA PHE A 72 -6.31 -4.78 -4.56
C PHE A 72 -7.02 -3.65 -5.28
N ARG A 73 -6.32 -2.55 -5.47
CA ARG A 73 -6.81 -1.37 -6.20
C ARG A 73 -5.76 -0.97 -7.21
N ARG A 74 -6.15 -0.84 -8.47
CA ARG A 74 -5.22 -0.55 -9.58
C ARG A 74 -5.37 0.90 -10.01
N ASP A 75 -4.25 1.50 -10.42
CA ASP A 75 -4.22 2.83 -11.04
C ASP A 75 -4.99 3.89 -10.23
N LEU A 76 -4.60 4.02 -8.96
CA LEU A 76 -5.19 5.02 -8.08
C LEU A 76 -4.64 6.40 -8.43
N SER A 77 -5.55 7.36 -8.59
CA SER A 77 -5.21 8.77 -8.53
C SER A 77 -4.69 9.14 -7.13
N GLU A 78 -4.05 10.29 -7.02
CA GLU A 78 -3.61 10.85 -5.73
C GLU A 78 -4.73 10.88 -4.68
N GLY A 79 -5.90 11.43 -5.04
CA GLY A 79 -7.04 11.52 -4.12
C GLY A 79 -7.56 10.14 -3.67
N GLU A 80 -7.61 9.17 -4.58
CA GLU A 80 -8.03 7.80 -4.24
C GLU A 80 -7.00 7.09 -3.36
N HIS A 81 -5.71 7.30 -3.61
CA HIS A 81 -4.65 6.76 -2.78
C HIS A 81 -4.71 7.34 -1.37
N ASN A 82 -4.89 8.66 -1.24
CA ASN A 82 -5.09 9.33 0.05
C ASN A 82 -6.33 8.81 0.79
N ALA A 83 -7.42 8.51 0.08
CA ALA A 83 -8.58 7.87 0.69
C ALA A 83 -8.26 6.47 1.25
N VAL A 84 -7.42 5.68 0.55
CA VAL A 84 -6.97 4.36 1.01
C VAL A 84 -6.03 4.47 2.22
N LEU A 85 -5.15 5.48 2.24
CA LEU A 85 -4.24 5.72 3.34
C LEU A 85 -5.00 6.11 4.63
N ASN A 86 -6.06 6.93 4.51
CA ASN A 86 -6.94 7.27 5.63
C ASN A 86 -7.84 6.11 6.07
N ASN A 87 -8.37 5.34 5.12
CA ASN A 87 -9.23 4.19 5.39
C ASN A 87 -8.84 3.02 4.47
N PRO A 88 -8.02 2.08 4.94
CA PRO A 88 -7.58 0.93 4.14
C PRO A 88 -8.71 0.05 3.62
N ARG A 89 -9.92 0.15 4.20
CA ARG A 89 -11.11 -0.61 3.80
C ARG A 89 -11.94 0.10 2.74
N VAL A 90 -11.60 1.32 2.35
CA VAL A 90 -12.39 2.08 1.37
C VAL A 90 -12.43 1.37 0.03
N HIS A 91 -13.61 1.32 -0.57
CA HIS A 91 -13.80 0.82 -1.93
C HIS A 91 -13.63 1.97 -2.91
N THR A 92 -12.67 1.86 -3.83
CA THR A 92 -12.43 2.87 -4.88
C THR A 92 -13.15 2.55 -6.19
N GLY A 93 -13.85 1.41 -6.26
CA GLY A 93 -14.43 0.90 -7.51
C GLY A 93 -13.40 0.35 -8.51
N LYS A 94 -12.09 0.53 -8.26
CA LYS A 94 -11.00 0.08 -9.15
C LYS A 94 -10.33 -1.20 -8.64
N GLY A 95 -10.01 -2.11 -9.56
CA GLY A 95 -9.24 -3.32 -9.27
C GLY A 95 -10.05 -4.49 -8.69
N TYR A 96 -11.38 -4.34 -8.54
CA TYR A 96 -12.27 -5.40 -8.05
C TYR A 96 -12.77 -6.28 -9.20
N TYR A 97 -12.87 -7.59 -8.96
CA TYR A 97 -13.51 -8.51 -9.89
C TYR A 97 -15.02 -8.30 -9.90
N THR A 98 -15.59 -7.97 -11.05
CA THR A 98 -17.04 -8.06 -11.27
C THR A 98 -17.39 -9.48 -11.70
N LYS A 99 -18.43 -10.07 -11.10
CA LYS A 99 -19.03 -11.28 -11.66
C LYS A 99 -19.69 -10.88 -12.99
N LYS A 100 -19.31 -11.55 -14.07
CA LYS A 100 -20.02 -11.49 -15.35
C LYS A 100 -21.30 -12.31 -15.26
#